data_AF-A0AA35W267-F1
#
_entry.id   AF-A0AA35W267-F1
#
_cell.length_a   1.000
_cell.length_b   1.000
_cell.length_c   1.000
_cell.angle_alpha   90.00
_cell.angle_beta   90.00
_cell.angle_gamma   90.00
#
_symmetry.space_group_name_H-M   'P 1'
#
loop_
_entity.id
_entity.type
_entity.pdbx_description
1 polymer ?
#
loop_
_entity_poly.entity_id
_entity_poly.type
_entity_poly.pdbx_seq_one_letter_code
_entity_poly.pdbx_strand_id
1 'polypeptide(L)'
;MNDVLDLHQNNESDGPSLEELVQSLNTDQARVYEHVKSHLEHQLTHEKKQCSCTDLKPLHMFFNGVGGMGTSFLIKTVRALEMNM
;
A
#
# COMPACT_ATOMS: atom_id res chain seq x y z
N MET A 1 -17.68 -24.26 20.87
CA MET A 1 -16.60 -23.28 21.02
C MET A 1 -16.45 -22.63 19.67
N ASN A 2 -17.27 -21.61 19.41
CA ASN A 2 -17.35 -20.89 18.13
C ASN A 2 -16.84 -19.48 18.40
N ASP A 3 -15.51 -19.32 18.39
CA ASP A 3 -14.84 -18.02 18.56
C ASP A 3 -14.08 -17.68 17.27
N VAL A 4 -14.77 -17.74 16.12
CA VAL A 4 -14.20 -17.35 14.81
C VAL A 4 -15.23 -16.56 13.99
N LEU A 5 -15.92 -15.60 14.60
CA LEU A 5 -16.78 -14.65 13.85
C LEU A 5 -16.84 -13.23 14.43
N ASP A 6 -15.86 -12.82 15.25
CA ASP A 6 -15.89 -11.48 15.90
C ASP A 6 -14.75 -10.55 15.45
N LEU A 7 -14.47 -10.54 14.15
CA LEU A 7 -13.50 -9.63 13.54
C LEU A 7 -14.13 -8.67 12.51
N HIS A 8 -15.46 -8.51 12.56
CA HIS A 8 -16.20 -7.73 11.57
C HIS A 8 -17.13 -6.65 12.11
N GLN A 9 -17.13 -6.29 13.40
CA GLN A 9 -17.97 -5.18 13.84
C GLN A 9 -17.28 -4.25 14.84
N ASN A 10 -17.28 -2.97 14.45
CA ASN A 10 -17.07 -1.75 15.24
C ASN A 10 -15.63 -1.21 15.31
N ASN A 11 -15.25 -0.43 14.29
CA ASN A 11 -14.87 0.98 14.47
C ASN A 11 -14.63 1.66 13.11
N GLU A 12 -15.71 2.18 12.52
CA GLU A 12 -15.62 3.39 11.70
C GLU A 12 -15.32 4.58 12.63
N SER A 13 -14.08 4.68 13.07
CA SER A 13 -13.51 5.90 13.67
C SER A 13 -12.12 6.09 13.11
N ASP A 14 -12.08 6.88 12.03
CA ASP A 14 -10.96 7.65 11.48
C ASP A 14 -9.57 7.15 11.85
N GLY A 15 -9.17 6.02 11.26
CA GLY A 15 -7.76 5.85 10.94
C GLY A 15 -7.34 6.99 10.00
N PRO A 16 -6.07 7.45 10.05
CA PRO A 16 -5.60 8.51 9.15
C PRO A 16 -5.88 8.12 7.69
N SER A 17 -6.41 9.07 6.94
CA SER A 17 -6.64 8.97 5.49
C SER A 17 -5.34 8.62 4.76
N LEU A 18 -5.45 8.08 3.54
CA LEU A 18 -4.27 7.81 2.72
C LEU A 18 -3.42 9.08 2.54
N GLU A 19 -4.05 10.24 2.39
CA GLU A 19 -3.39 11.53 2.24
C GLU A 19 -2.55 11.89 3.49
N GLU A 20 -3.13 11.76 4.69
CA GLU A 20 -2.41 11.99 5.95
C GLU A 20 -1.26 11.00 6.17
N LEU A 21 -1.46 9.73 5.79
CA LEU A 21 -0.43 8.71 5.84
C LEU A 21 0.75 9.04 4.93
N VAL A 22 0.47 9.53 3.71
CA VAL A 22 1.49 9.88 2.71
C VAL A 22 2.25 11.14 3.11
N GLN A 23 1.56 12.15 3.64
CA GLN A 23 2.19 13.39 4.14
C GLN A 23 3.16 13.12 5.30
N SER A 24 2.94 12.04 6.05
CA SER A 24 3.79 11.65 7.18
C SER A 24 5.02 10.81 6.77
N LEU A 25 5.18 10.47 5.49
CA LEU A 25 6.34 9.69 5.03
C LEU A 25 7.61 10.55 5.01
N ASN A 26 8.72 9.98 5.47
CA ASN A 26 10.03 10.57 5.20
C ASN A 26 10.43 10.41 3.73
N THR A 27 11.49 11.08 3.30
CA THR A 27 11.93 11.09 1.89
C THR A 27 12.19 9.70 1.32
N ASP A 28 12.79 8.79 2.07
CA ASP A 28 13.09 7.44 1.56
C ASP A 28 11.84 6.56 1.50
N GLN A 29 10.98 6.66 2.52
CA GLN A 29 9.67 5.99 2.52
C GLN A 29 8.78 6.50 1.38
N ALA A 30 8.78 7.80 1.11
CA ALA A 30 8.04 8.42 0.01
C ALA A 30 8.52 7.90 -1.36
N ARG A 31 9.83 7.71 -1.56
CA ARG A 31 10.37 7.11 -2.79
C ARG A 31 9.86 5.69 -3.00
N VAL A 32 9.80 4.89 -1.95
CA VAL A 32 9.27 3.52 -2.02
C VAL A 32 7.77 3.55 -2.31
N TYR A 33 7.02 4.44 -1.64
CA TYR A 33 5.60 4.64 -1.89
C TYR A 33 5.33 5.00 -3.36
N GLU A 34 6.03 6.00 -3.91
CA GLU A 34 5.86 6.43 -5.30
C GLU A 34 6.22 5.30 -6.30
N HIS A 35 7.24 4.50 -5.99
CA HIS A 35 7.57 3.35 -6.83
C HIS A 35 6.45 2.30 -6.86
N VAL A 36 5.87 1.98 -5.70
CA VAL A 36 4.72 1.06 -5.61
C VAL A 36 3.50 1.65 -6.31
N LYS A 37 3.19 2.93 -6.07
CA LYS A 37 2.08 3.64 -6.73
C LYS A 37 2.19 3.60 -8.25
N SER A 38 3.34 3.97 -8.79
CA SER A 38 3.58 3.93 -10.23
C SER A 38 3.41 2.52 -10.80
N HIS A 39 3.83 1.49 -10.07
CA HIS A 39 3.62 0.11 -10.48
C HIS A 39 2.13 -0.27 -10.50
N LEU A 40 1.36 0.09 -9.48
CA LEU A 40 -0.09 -0.16 -9.42
C LEU A 40 -0.84 0.60 -10.51
N GLU A 41 -0.49 1.85 -10.79
CA GLU A 41 -1.06 2.63 -11.90
C GLU A 41 -0.77 1.94 -13.25
N HIS A 42 0.45 1.44 -13.43
CA HIS A 42 0.81 0.67 -14.61
C HIS A 42 0.02 -0.64 -14.70
N GLN A 43 -0.21 -1.32 -13.57
CA GLN A 43 -1.04 -2.51 -13.52
C GLN A 43 -2.47 -2.24 -13.96
N LEU A 44 -3.10 -1.19 -13.43
CA LEU A 44 -4.44 -0.79 -13.83
C LEU A 44 -4.54 -0.44 -15.31
N THR A 45 -3.54 0.26 -15.85
CA THR A 45 -3.51 0.58 -17.29
C THR A 45 -3.25 -0.66 -18.15
N HIS A 46 -2.43 -1.60 -17.70
CA HIS A 46 -2.21 -2.88 -18.38
C HIS A 46 -3.48 -3.72 -18.42
N GLU A 47 -4.19 -3.86 -17.29
CA GLU A 47 -5.47 -4.58 -17.18
C GLU A 47 -6.55 -3.96 -18.08
N LYS A 48 -6.56 -2.63 -18.21
CA LYS A 48 -7.43 -1.88 -19.14
C LYS A 48 -6.97 -1.94 -20.61
N LYS A 49 -5.88 -2.64 -20.93
CA LYS A 49 -5.24 -2.68 -22.26
C LYS A 49 -4.88 -1.30 -22.80
N GLN A 50 -4.53 -0.39 -21.90
CA GLN A 50 -4.11 0.98 -22.18
C GLN A 50 -2.57 1.15 -22.16
N CYS A 51 -1.81 0.11 -21.80
CA CYS A 51 -0.37 0.05 -22.06
C CYS A 51 -0.08 -0.71 -23.37
N SER A 52 1.07 -0.44 -24.00
CA SER A 52 1.63 -1.23 -25.11
C SER A 52 2.51 -2.40 -24.63
N CYS A 53 2.59 -2.60 -23.32
CA CYS A 53 3.40 -3.62 -22.68
C CYS A 53 2.79 -5.01 -22.85
N THR A 54 3.60 -5.99 -23.25
CA THR A 54 3.14 -7.36 -23.54
C THR A 54 3.01 -8.24 -22.30
N ASP A 55 3.81 -7.97 -21.27
CA ASP A 55 3.83 -8.72 -20.02
C ASP A 55 4.11 -7.77 -18.87
N LEU A 56 3.32 -7.89 -17.80
CA LEU A 56 3.49 -7.14 -16.57
C LEU A 56 3.95 -8.09 -15.48
N LYS A 57 5.17 -7.91 -15.00
CA LYS A 57 5.72 -8.72 -13.92
C LYS A 57 5.22 -8.23 -12.56
N PRO A 58 4.87 -9.15 -11.63
CA PRO A 58 4.51 -8.77 -10.27
C PRO A 58 5.64 -8.01 -9.56
N LEU A 59 5.26 -7.03 -8.75
CA LEU A 59 6.22 -6.32 -7.88
C LEU A 59 6.52 -7.16 -6.63
N HIS A 60 7.73 -7.67 -6.54
CA HIS A 60 8.23 -8.34 -5.34
C HIS A 60 9.16 -7.41 -4.56
N MET A 61 8.80 -7.11 -3.32
CA MET A 61 9.57 -6.23 -2.45
C MET A 61 9.75 -6.83 -1.06
N PHE A 62 10.92 -6.59 -0.49
CA PHE A 62 11.22 -6.86 0.91
C PHE A 62 11.61 -5.55 1.59
N PHE A 63 10.92 -5.22 2.68
CA PHE A 63 11.25 -4.05 3.48
C PHE A 63 12.23 -4.46 4.58
N ASN A 64 13.46 -3.98 4.49
CA ASN A 64 14.44 -4.12 5.55
C ASN A 64 14.59 -2.78 6.28
N GLY A 65 14.54 -2.81 7.60
CA GLY A 65 14.71 -1.62 8.43
C GLY A 65 15.19 -1.99 9.82
N VAL A 66 15.99 -1.10 10.41
CA VAL A 66 16.35 -1.18 11.83
C VAL A 66 15.10 -0.84 12.66
N GLY A 67 14.94 -1.47 13.83
CA GLY A 67 13.82 -1.19 14.73
C GLY A 67 13.67 0.31 14.99
N GLY A 68 12.45 0.84 14.92
CA GLY A 68 12.15 2.26 15.09
C GLY A 68 12.14 3.11 13.80
N MET A 69 12.53 2.56 12.65
CA MET A 69 12.55 3.29 11.36
C MET A 69 11.18 3.42 10.66
N GLY A 70 10.09 3.01 11.33
CA GLY A 70 8.75 3.12 10.78
C GLY A 70 8.46 2.19 9.60
N THR A 71 9.16 1.06 9.46
CA THR A 71 8.90 0.09 8.38
C THR A 71 7.45 -0.42 8.40
N SER A 72 6.89 -0.68 9.58
CA SER A 72 5.48 -1.04 9.73
C SER A 72 4.52 0.06 9.29
N PHE A 73 4.91 1.34 9.49
CA PHE A 73 4.14 2.49 9.01
C PHE A 73 4.13 2.53 7.48
N LEU A 74 5.29 2.37 6.83
CA LEU A 74 5.37 2.29 5.38
C LEU A 74 4.53 1.14 4.80
N ILE A 75 4.56 -0.04 5.42
CA ILE A 75 3.72 -1.18 4.99
C ILE A 75 2.23 -0.83 5.12
N LYS A 76 1.82 -0.18 6.21
CA LYS A 76 0.43 0.28 6.39
C LYS A 76 0.02 1.27 5.30
N THR A 77 0.87 2.24 4.97
CA THR A 77 0.60 3.24 3.92
C THR A 77 0.49 2.59 2.54
N VAL A 78 1.36 1.62 2.23
CA VAL A 78 1.29 0.86 0.96
C VAL A 78 0.02 0.01 0.87
N ARG A 79 -0.41 -0.62 1.97
CA ARG A 79 -1.69 -1.36 2.01
C ARG A 79 -2.89 -0.44 1.83
N ALA A 80 -2.86 0.74 2.45
CA ALA A 80 -3.90 1.74 2.26
C ALA A 80 -3.98 2.19 0.79
N LEU A 81 -2.85 2.41 0.13
CA LEU A 81 -2.80 2.73 -1.30
C LEU A 81 -3.48 1.65 -2.16
N GLU A 82 -3.12 0.38 -1.97
CA GLU A 82 -3.70 -0.76 -2.70
C GLU A 82 -5.24 -0.81 -2.56
N MET A 83 -5.78 -0.50 -1.38
CA MET A 83 -7.23 -0.49 -1.13
C MET A 83 -7.97 0.71 -1.74
N ASN A 84 -7.26 1.77 -2.14
CA ASN A 84 -7.84 3.02 -2.65
C ASN A 84 -7.73 3.18 -4.18
N MET A 85 -7.20 2.18 -4.89
CA MET A 85 -6.96 2.22 -6.34
C MET A 85 -7.93 1.36 -7.15
#